data_AF-W9CMY0-F1
#
_entry.id   AF-W9CMY0-F1
#
_cell.length_a   1.000
_cell.length_b   1.000
_cell.length_c   1.000
_cell.angle_alpha   90.00
_cell.angle_beta   90.00
_cell.angle_gamma   90.00
#
_symmetry.space_group_name_H-M   'P 1'
#
loop_
_entity.id
_entity.type
_entity.pdbx_description
1 polymer ?
#
loop_
_entity_poly.entity_id
_entity_poly.type
_entity_poly.pdbx_seq_one_letter_code
_entity_poly.pdbx_strand_id
1 'polypeptide(L)'
;MSGVGDEDRAMSGVGEGDSDSVSKVRQEKRHFTSLTTEQLLENLKKLSGPGAEDERKRRIIVYTQKEKNRRQEAKDQARNKEKQAIKERNRRQEAKNQARNAEKRVRREMQQRRELENQARKKMNQIQMAEDQARWAARDTQYIVMGISNPAEMKQIIKREAREEADLDMLEPREEVESATSQRFDLAELSGQRLSGTTKLKQFFERREAFRVYHGSTNSTRGSNRRRDRMIDTSRLDRVLKVDTEKRTALVEPNVPMDRLVAETLRYGLVPPVVMEFPGITAGGGFAGTSGESSSFKYGFFDCTVNWIEMVLANGDIVMASKNEESDLFYGAASSFGTLGGTTLIELQLIEAKTYVELTYINIRSMAEGIQKIEEITKDPSVDYLDGILFSKKAGVICSGRLVNTLEPNTQIQGFVKSSDPWFYLHAMKIHDRSSGSVTEAIPLVDYLFRESPLGLLAERKENSSTPDMLLNFGAWGPGPDGRDAFISWNRRFEQKVRELGGQKWLYAHAYYTEKEFDEIYNRKEYDALRVKYHATYLPSIYDKVKVDIELEHRELQASWSLWLLAIFWNIWPLSGLYGVLQAFLGGYYLLPKTQVSSKIRSLKDRVN
;
A
#
# COMPACT_ATOMS: atom_id res chain seq x y z
N MET A 1 56.12 10.67 -26.86
CA MET A 1 54.84 10.54 -27.60
C MET A 1 54.19 11.91 -27.70
N SER A 2 53.34 12.11 -28.70
CA SER A 2 52.68 13.38 -29.06
C SER A 2 52.10 14.18 -27.89
N GLY A 3 52.43 15.46 -27.82
CA GLY A 3 51.79 16.42 -26.92
C GLY A 3 51.99 17.86 -27.39
N VAL A 4 50.90 18.49 -27.85
CA VAL A 4 50.69 19.93 -28.11
C VAL A 4 51.52 20.56 -29.26
N GLY A 5 50.85 21.45 -30.01
CA GLY A 5 51.28 22.06 -31.27
C GLY A 5 50.29 21.64 -32.39
N ASP A 6 49.74 22.51 -33.24
CA ASP A 6 49.81 23.98 -33.35
C ASP A 6 48.35 24.48 -33.66
N GLU A 7 47.96 25.74 -33.90
CA GLU A 7 48.58 26.84 -34.66
C GLU A 7 48.24 28.22 -34.06
N ASP A 8 49.24 29.09 -33.96
CA ASP A 8 49.11 30.55 -33.87
C ASP A 8 50.12 31.19 -34.85
N ARG A 9 49.77 32.36 -35.41
CA ARG A 9 50.61 33.29 -36.20
C ARG A 9 51.09 32.91 -37.63
N ALA A 10 50.38 33.55 -38.56
CA ALA A 10 50.87 34.71 -39.34
C ALA A 10 51.58 34.55 -40.70
N MET A 11 50.89 35.06 -41.74
CA MET A 11 51.39 35.99 -42.78
C MET A 11 50.27 37.04 -42.99
N SER A 12 50.33 38.30 -42.55
CA SER A 12 51.20 39.44 -42.91
C SER A 12 50.84 40.11 -44.26
N GLY A 13 50.46 41.40 -44.25
CA GLY A 13 50.50 42.26 -45.46
C GLY A 13 49.25 43.10 -45.80
N VAL A 14 49.14 44.28 -45.17
CA VAL A 14 48.50 45.56 -45.57
C VAL A 14 47.73 45.64 -46.93
N GLY A 15 46.55 46.28 -47.00
CA GLY A 15 45.78 46.93 -45.93
C GLY A 15 44.67 47.93 -46.38
N GLU A 16 44.25 48.75 -45.40
CA GLU A 16 43.49 50.03 -45.45
C GLU A 16 42.12 50.12 -46.17
N GLY A 17 41.05 50.39 -45.38
CA GLY A 17 39.71 50.74 -45.89
C GLY A 17 38.53 50.51 -44.91
N ASP A 18 38.17 51.54 -44.12
CA ASP A 18 36.92 51.73 -43.34
C ASP A 18 36.06 50.50 -42.94
N SER A 19 36.39 49.90 -41.79
CA SER A 19 35.54 48.88 -41.14
C SER A 19 34.38 49.46 -40.30
N ASP A 20 34.39 50.76 -39.97
CA ASP A 20 33.53 51.38 -38.96
C ASP A 20 32.15 51.86 -39.45
N SER A 21 31.85 51.65 -40.74
CA SER A 21 30.57 52.00 -41.39
C SER A 21 29.54 50.86 -41.31
N VAL A 22 29.97 49.61 -41.48
CA VAL A 22 29.09 48.43 -41.57
C VAL A 22 28.53 48.00 -40.21
N SER A 23 29.26 48.29 -39.13
CA SER A 23 28.86 48.02 -37.74
C SER A 23 27.59 48.79 -37.35
N LYS A 24 27.59 50.12 -37.55
CA LYS A 24 26.49 51.04 -37.24
C LYS A 24 25.21 50.67 -37.98
N VAL A 25 25.29 50.44 -39.30
CA VAL A 25 24.12 50.07 -40.15
C VAL A 25 23.49 48.72 -39.73
N ARG A 26 24.27 47.79 -39.17
CA ARG A 26 23.73 46.52 -38.62
C ARG A 26 23.04 46.67 -37.26
N GLN A 27 23.49 47.60 -36.41
CA GLN A 27 22.81 47.88 -35.13
C GLN A 27 21.45 48.55 -35.34
N GLU A 28 21.38 49.61 -36.16
CA GLU A 28 20.13 50.36 -36.40
C GLU A 28 19.00 49.48 -36.95
N LYS A 29 19.31 48.56 -37.88
CA LYS A 29 18.33 47.63 -38.47
C LYS A 29 17.70 46.66 -37.46
N ARG A 30 18.39 46.32 -36.36
CA ARG A 30 17.79 45.51 -35.28
C ARG A 30 16.87 46.36 -34.41
N HIS A 31 17.26 47.60 -34.09
CA HIS A 31 16.64 48.43 -33.07
C HIS A 31 15.19 48.82 -33.36
N PHE A 32 14.77 48.87 -34.63
CA PHE A 32 13.39 49.17 -35.04
C PHE A 32 12.42 47.98 -34.90
N THR A 33 12.88 46.74 -34.72
CA THR A 33 12.04 45.53 -34.91
C THR A 33 11.20 45.12 -33.70
N SER A 34 11.41 45.79 -32.56
CA SER A 34 10.77 45.58 -31.25
C SER A 34 9.94 46.77 -30.73
N LEU A 35 9.86 47.87 -31.49
CA LEU A 35 9.20 49.11 -31.08
C LEU A 35 7.66 49.00 -31.03
N THR A 36 7.03 49.77 -30.15
CA THR A 36 5.58 50.04 -30.19
C THR A 36 5.22 50.96 -31.37
N THR A 37 3.94 51.01 -31.73
CA THR A 37 3.43 51.88 -32.80
C THR A 37 3.80 53.35 -32.59
N GLU A 38 3.76 53.83 -31.34
CA GLU A 38 4.08 55.21 -30.97
C GLU A 38 5.58 55.51 -31.10
N GLN A 39 6.43 54.61 -30.60
CA GLN A 39 7.89 54.70 -30.74
C GLN A 39 8.32 54.63 -32.22
N LEU A 40 7.64 53.81 -33.03
CA LEU A 40 7.86 53.75 -34.47
C LEU A 40 7.49 55.09 -35.14
N LEU A 41 6.33 55.67 -34.81
CA LEU A 41 5.89 56.97 -35.35
C LEU A 41 6.83 58.11 -34.94
N GLU A 42 7.32 58.12 -33.69
CA GLU A 42 8.26 59.13 -33.23
C GLU A 42 9.62 59.01 -33.94
N ASN A 43 10.15 57.80 -34.08
CA ASN A 43 11.41 57.59 -34.80
C ASN A 43 11.29 57.82 -36.31
N LEU A 44 10.12 57.60 -36.91
CA LEU A 44 9.85 58.00 -38.30
C LEU A 44 9.85 59.53 -38.47
N LYS A 45 9.35 60.31 -37.50
CA LYS A 45 9.37 61.78 -37.57
C LYS A 45 10.80 62.35 -37.65
N LYS A 46 11.78 61.69 -37.02
CA LYS A 46 13.19 62.13 -36.91
C LYS A 46 14.03 61.94 -38.20
N LEU A 47 13.51 61.24 -39.22
CA LEU A 47 14.21 61.03 -40.50
C LEU A 47 14.06 62.24 -41.44
N SER A 48 15.15 62.95 -41.76
CA SER A 48 15.16 64.08 -42.70
C SER A 48 16.26 63.95 -43.76
N GLY A 49 16.07 64.59 -44.92
CA GLY A 49 16.99 64.55 -46.07
C GLY A 49 16.36 63.96 -47.34
N PRO A 50 17.05 64.04 -48.50
CA PRO A 50 16.57 63.46 -49.76
C PRO A 50 16.29 61.96 -49.64
N GLY A 51 15.16 61.49 -50.16
CA GLY A 51 14.74 60.08 -50.09
C GLY A 51 14.16 59.61 -48.75
N ALA A 52 14.12 60.45 -47.70
CA ALA A 52 13.59 60.06 -46.39
C ALA A 52 12.11 59.63 -46.41
N GLU A 53 11.30 60.14 -47.34
CA GLU A 53 9.88 59.79 -47.44
C GLU A 53 9.65 58.33 -47.89
N ASP A 54 10.43 57.85 -48.86
CA ASP A 54 10.29 56.48 -49.35
C ASP A 54 10.79 55.44 -48.35
N GLU A 55 11.83 55.77 -47.58
CA GLU A 55 12.27 54.92 -46.46
C GLU A 55 11.22 54.89 -45.33
N ARG A 56 10.53 56.01 -45.04
CA ARG A 56 9.37 56.03 -44.13
C ARG A 56 8.25 55.10 -44.65
N LYS A 57 7.88 55.21 -45.94
CA LYS A 57 6.85 54.33 -46.56
C LYS A 57 7.23 52.85 -46.49
N ARG A 58 8.47 52.50 -46.86
CA ARG A 58 8.99 51.11 -46.82
C ARG A 58 8.90 50.51 -45.41
N ARG A 59 9.32 51.26 -44.38
CA ARG A 59 9.27 50.80 -42.97
C ARG A 59 7.85 50.57 -42.47
N ILE A 60 6.90 51.44 -42.84
CA ILE A 60 5.47 51.28 -42.48
C ILE A 60 4.89 50.00 -43.10
N ILE A 61 5.16 49.73 -44.38
CA ILE A 61 4.67 48.53 -45.08
C ILE A 61 5.19 47.25 -44.39
N VAL A 62 6.48 47.18 -44.10
CA VAL A 62 7.10 46.02 -43.41
C VAL A 62 6.51 45.79 -42.02
N TYR A 63 6.31 46.86 -41.23
CA TYR A 63 5.68 46.74 -39.91
C TYR A 63 4.23 46.26 -40.00
N THR A 64 3.45 46.84 -40.91
CA THR A 64 2.03 46.49 -41.10
C THR A 64 1.85 45.04 -41.55
N GLN A 65 2.74 44.53 -42.40
CA GLN A 65 2.69 43.13 -42.83
C GLN A 65 3.12 42.16 -41.70
N LYS A 66 4.15 42.50 -40.91
CA LYS A 66 4.56 41.72 -39.74
C LYS A 66 3.43 41.61 -38.69
N GLU A 67 2.71 42.70 -38.46
CA GLU A 67 1.59 42.75 -37.52
C GLU A 67 0.35 41.98 -38.04
N LYS A 68 0.08 42.00 -39.35
CA LYS A 68 -0.93 41.11 -39.96
C LYS A 68 -0.61 39.63 -39.73
N ASN A 69 0.64 39.22 -39.95
CA ASN A 69 1.07 37.83 -39.74
C ASN A 69 0.90 37.39 -38.27
N ARG A 70 1.36 38.20 -37.31
CA ARG A 70 1.18 37.95 -35.86
C ARG A 70 -0.30 37.77 -35.46
N ARG A 71 -1.19 38.60 -36.01
CA ARG A 71 -2.63 38.51 -35.76
C ARG A 71 -3.26 37.25 -36.36
N GLN A 72 -2.68 36.69 -37.41
CA GLN A 72 -3.12 35.42 -37.98
C GLN A 72 -2.60 34.24 -37.13
N GLU A 73 -1.31 34.22 -36.78
CA GLU A 73 -0.71 33.22 -35.88
C GLU A 73 -1.48 33.12 -34.55
N ALA A 74 -1.85 34.25 -33.95
CA ALA A 74 -2.64 34.29 -32.71
C ALA A 74 -4.05 33.67 -32.87
N LYS A 75 -4.72 33.88 -34.02
CA LYS A 75 -6.03 33.29 -34.32
C LYS A 75 -5.92 31.77 -34.52
N ASP A 76 -4.88 31.31 -35.22
CA ASP A 76 -4.70 29.89 -35.48
C ASP A 76 -4.27 29.13 -34.20
N GLN A 77 -3.47 29.75 -33.32
CA GLN A 77 -3.21 29.23 -31.97
C GLN A 77 -4.50 29.15 -31.13
N ALA A 78 -5.35 30.18 -31.13
CA ALA A 78 -6.62 30.17 -30.40
C ALA A 78 -7.55 29.05 -30.90
N ARG A 79 -7.73 28.93 -32.22
CA ARG A 79 -8.50 27.86 -32.87
C ARG A 79 -7.94 26.46 -32.57
N ASN A 80 -6.62 26.31 -32.40
CA ASN A 80 -6.02 25.02 -32.06
C ASN A 80 -6.24 24.66 -30.58
N LYS A 81 -6.15 25.63 -29.66
CA LYS A 81 -6.51 25.45 -28.23
C LYS A 81 -7.98 25.07 -28.06
N GLU A 82 -8.89 25.70 -28.81
CA GLU A 82 -10.32 25.37 -28.82
C GLU A 82 -10.56 23.90 -29.25
N LYS A 83 -9.93 23.46 -30.35
CA LYS A 83 -9.98 22.05 -30.78
C LYS A 83 -9.45 21.07 -29.74
N GLN A 84 -8.38 21.43 -29.02
CA GLN A 84 -7.85 20.61 -27.92
C GLN A 84 -8.85 20.52 -26.76
N ALA A 85 -9.43 21.63 -26.33
CA ALA A 85 -10.43 21.68 -25.26
C ALA A 85 -11.69 20.84 -25.58
N ILE A 86 -12.18 20.89 -26.83
CA ILE A 86 -13.30 20.05 -27.29
C ILE A 86 -12.91 18.56 -27.23
N LYS A 87 -11.72 18.19 -27.73
CA LYS A 87 -11.24 16.80 -27.71
C LYS A 87 -11.08 16.25 -26.28
N GLU A 88 -10.64 17.10 -25.35
CA GLU A 88 -10.54 16.72 -23.94
C GLU A 88 -11.91 16.59 -23.25
N ARG A 89 -12.85 17.51 -23.54
CA ARG A 89 -14.23 17.44 -23.04
C ARG A 89 -14.91 16.13 -23.44
N ASN A 90 -14.71 15.68 -24.68
CA ASN A 90 -15.23 14.41 -25.17
C ASN A 90 -14.60 13.22 -24.42
N ARG A 91 -13.27 13.18 -24.27
CA ARG A 91 -12.57 12.15 -23.47
C ARG A 91 -13.06 12.09 -22.02
N ARG A 92 -13.27 13.24 -21.36
CA ARG A 92 -13.82 13.30 -19.99
C ARG A 92 -15.25 12.72 -19.92
N GLN A 93 -16.05 12.85 -20.98
CA GLN A 93 -17.39 12.26 -21.05
C GLN A 93 -17.37 10.75 -21.30
N GLU A 94 -16.48 10.27 -22.17
CA GLU A 94 -16.24 8.83 -22.42
C GLU A 94 -15.78 8.12 -21.15
N ALA A 95 -14.80 8.69 -20.43
CA ALA A 95 -14.31 8.15 -19.16
C ALA A 95 -15.42 8.05 -18.09
N LYS A 96 -16.27 9.08 -17.96
CA LYS A 96 -17.44 9.04 -17.06
C LYS A 96 -18.43 7.94 -17.45
N ASN A 97 -18.68 7.72 -18.73
CA ASN A 97 -19.55 6.66 -19.21
C ASN A 97 -18.96 5.26 -18.94
N GLN A 98 -17.63 5.09 -19.09
CA GLN A 98 -16.94 3.84 -18.76
C GLN A 98 -16.97 3.55 -17.25
N ALA A 99 -16.64 4.53 -16.40
CA ALA A 99 -16.71 4.39 -14.95
C ALA A 99 -18.11 3.97 -14.47
N ARG A 100 -19.16 4.65 -14.94
CA ARG A 100 -20.57 4.34 -14.60
C ARG A 100 -21.02 2.94 -15.08
N ASN A 101 -20.37 2.38 -16.09
CA ASN A 101 -20.61 1.00 -16.53
C ASN A 101 -19.80 -0.02 -15.71
N ALA A 102 -18.59 0.33 -15.26
CA ALA A 102 -17.83 -0.48 -14.31
C ALA A 102 -18.54 -0.60 -12.94
N GLU A 103 -19.04 0.52 -12.39
CA GLU A 103 -19.86 0.54 -11.16
C GLU A 103 -21.06 -0.40 -11.26
N LYS A 104 -21.81 -0.35 -12.37
CA LYS A 104 -22.95 -1.25 -12.63
C LYS A 104 -22.55 -2.72 -12.68
N ARG A 105 -21.35 -3.03 -13.17
CA ARG A 105 -20.81 -4.38 -13.21
C ARG A 105 -20.44 -4.87 -11.81
N VAL A 106 -19.64 -4.11 -11.07
CA VAL A 106 -19.27 -4.43 -9.68
C VAL A 106 -20.50 -4.59 -8.79
N ARG A 107 -21.53 -3.75 -8.96
CA ARG A 107 -22.80 -3.84 -8.21
C ARG A 107 -23.57 -5.14 -8.51
N ARG A 108 -23.55 -5.64 -9.76
CA ARG A 108 -24.14 -6.93 -10.12
C ARG A 108 -23.34 -8.10 -9.55
N GLU A 109 -22.01 -8.05 -9.65
CA GLU A 109 -21.11 -9.08 -9.11
C GLU A 109 -21.24 -9.18 -7.57
N MET A 110 -21.40 -8.05 -6.86
CA MET A 110 -21.73 -8.04 -5.42
C MET A 110 -23.12 -8.60 -5.09
N GLN A 111 -24.14 -8.39 -5.94
CA GLN A 111 -25.46 -8.99 -5.72
C GLN A 111 -25.41 -10.52 -5.87
N GLN A 112 -24.77 -11.04 -6.93
CA GLN A 112 -24.59 -12.47 -7.13
C GLN A 112 -23.78 -13.12 -6.00
N ARG A 113 -22.74 -12.44 -5.49
CA ARG A 113 -21.96 -12.92 -4.34
C ARG A 113 -22.83 -13.03 -3.07
N ARG A 114 -23.65 -12.02 -2.77
CA ARG A 114 -24.60 -12.06 -1.64
C ARG A 114 -25.67 -13.15 -1.79
N GLU A 115 -26.10 -13.45 -3.02
CA GLU A 115 -27.04 -14.55 -3.28
C GLU A 115 -26.38 -15.92 -2.99
N LEU A 116 -25.14 -16.12 -3.42
CA LEU A 116 -24.35 -17.33 -3.13
C LEU A 116 -24.06 -17.48 -1.63
N GLU A 117 -23.69 -16.40 -0.94
CA GLU A 117 -23.47 -16.40 0.52
C GLU A 117 -24.75 -16.76 1.29
N ASN A 118 -25.91 -16.25 0.86
CA ASN A 118 -27.20 -16.64 1.43
C ASN A 118 -27.60 -18.10 1.12
N GLN A 119 -27.25 -18.63 -0.05
CA GLN A 119 -27.44 -20.06 -0.36
C GLN A 119 -26.52 -20.95 0.49
N ALA A 120 -25.25 -20.57 0.66
CA ALA A 120 -24.31 -21.27 1.53
C ALA A 120 -24.79 -21.29 2.99
N ARG A 121 -25.26 -20.15 3.52
CA ARG A 121 -25.84 -20.07 4.88
C ARG A 121 -27.09 -20.95 5.03
N LYS A 122 -27.98 -20.99 4.03
CA LYS A 122 -29.13 -21.91 4.04
C LYS A 122 -28.71 -23.38 4.09
N LYS A 123 -27.68 -23.78 3.33
CA LYS A 123 -27.13 -25.14 3.39
C LYS A 123 -26.48 -25.44 4.75
N MET A 124 -25.73 -24.50 5.33
CA MET A 124 -25.13 -24.67 6.65
C MET A 124 -26.19 -24.90 7.73
N ASN A 125 -27.27 -24.10 7.73
CA ASN A 125 -28.40 -24.30 8.64
C ASN A 125 -29.10 -25.65 8.43
N GLN A 126 -29.18 -26.16 7.19
CA GLN A 126 -29.74 -27.50 6.91
C GLN A 126 -28.83 -28.63 7.42
N ILE A 127 -27.51 -28.47 7.33
CA ILE A 127 -26.54 -29.42 7.91
C ILE A 127 -26.68 -29.43 9.44
N GLN A 128 -26.70 -28.26 10.07
CA GLN A 128 -26.87 -28.15 11.53
C GLN A 128 -28.17 -28.82 12.00
N MET A 129 -29.30 -28.56 11.32
CA MET A 129 -30.57 -29.22 11.65
C MET A 129 -30.51 -30.75 11.48
N ALA A 130 -29.75 -31.28 10.52
CA ALA A 130 -29.58 -32.71 10.33
C ALA A 130 -28.68 -33.35 11.41
N GLU A 131 -27.60 -32.66 11.81
CA GLU A 131 -26.74 -33.07 12.93
C GLU A 131 -27.49 -33.05 14.27
N ASP A 132 -28.33 -32.03 14.49
CA ASP A 132 -29.14 -31.91 15.70
C ASP A 132 -30.24 -32.97 15.74
N GLN A 133 -30.87 -33.28 14.60
CA GLN A 133 -31.81 -34.41 14.47
C GLN A 133 -31.12 -35.77 14.71
N ALA A 134 -29.90 -35.96 14.22
CA ALA A 134 -29.12 -37.18 14.48
C ALA A 134 -28.74 -37.32 15.96
N ARG A 135 -28.36 -36.22 16.63
CA ARG A 135 -28.11 -36.18 18.07
C ARG A 135 -29.36 -36.47 18.90
N TRP A 136 -30.52 -35.95 18.49
CA TRP A 136 -31.81 -36.30 19.12
C TRP A 136 -32.16 -37.78 18.94
N ALA A 137 -32.04 -38.35 17.73
CA ALA A 137 -32.30 -39.77 17.49
C ALA A 137 -31.36 -40.69 18.29
N ALA A 138 -30.11 -40.27 18.51
CA ALA A 138 -29.16 -40.97 19.37
C ALA A 138 -29.57 -40.90 20.86
N ARG A 139 -29.93 -39.71 21.38
CA ARG A 139 -30.43 -39.54 22.75
C ARG A 139 -31.73 -40.33 22.99
N ASP A 140 -32.69 -40.30 22.07
CA ASP A 140 -33.93 -41.11 22.15
C ASP A 140 -33.62 -42.61 22.23
N THR A 141 -32.69 -43.10 21.40
CA THR A 141 -32.24 -44.51 21.43
C THR A 141 -31.60 -44.86 22.79
N GLN A 142 -30.80 -43.95 23.34
CA GLN A 142 -30.16 -44.12 24.65
C GLN A 142 -31.17 -44.16 25.81
N TYR A 143 -32.17 -43.29 25.84
CA TYR A 143 -33.22 -43.32 26.87
C TYR A 143 -34.11 -44.56 26.78
N ILE A 144 -34.38 -45.08 25.56
CA ILE A 144 -35.09 -46.35 25.37
C ILE A 144 -34.27 -47.53 25.93
N VAL A 145 -32.96 -47.56 25.70
CA VAL A 145 -32.06 -48.58 26.29
C VAL A 145 -31.98 -48.47 27.81
N MET A 146 -32.12 -47.26 28.37
CA MET A 146 -32.22 -47.02 29.82
C MET A 146 -33.62 -47.27 30.41
N GLY A 147 -34.61 -47.70 29.60
CA GLY A 147 -35.96 -48.04 30.05
C GLY A 147 -36.87 -46.85 30.37
N ILE A 148 -36.49 -45.63 30.00
CA ILE A 148 -37.24 -44.40 30.34
C ILE A 148 -38.36 -44.17 29.32
N SER A 149 -39.53 -44.77 29.56
CA SER A 149 -40.66 -44.77 28.63
C SER A 149 -41.65 -43.60 28.78
N ASN A 150 -41.36 -42.61 29.64
CA ASN A 150 -42.29 -41.54 30.02
C ASN A 150 -41.88 -40.17 29.41
N PRO A 151 -42.65 -39.62 28.43
CA PRO A 151 -42.30 -38.36 27.76
C PRO A 151 -42.26 -37.11 28.64
N ALA A 152 -42.94 -37.12 29.80
CA ALA A 152 -42.91 -35.99 30.73
C ALA A 152 -41.62 -35.97 31.56
N GLU A 153 -41.14 -37.16 31.92
CA GLU A 153 -39.92 -37.41 32.71
C GLU A 153 -38.68 -37.21 31.86
N MET A 154 -38.68 -37.73 30.63
CA MET A 154 -37.67 -37.45 29.60
C MET A 154 -37.51 -35.94 29.36
N LYS A 155 -38.62 -35.17 29.32
CA LYS A 155 -38.57 -33.70 29.20
C LYS A 155 -38.07 -32.97 30.45
N GLN A 156 -38.14 -33.57 31.64
CA GLN A 156 -37.52 -33.03 32.85
C GLN A 156 -36.01 -33.27 32.81
N ILE A 157 -35.60 -34.50 32.47
CA ILE A 157 -34.19 -34.90 32.33
C ILE A 157 -33.49 -34.04 31.27
N ILE A 158 -34.03 -33.94 30.05
CA ILE A 158 -33.40 -33.13 28.98
C ILE A 158 -33.36 -31.64 29.34
N LYS A 159 -34.33 -31.10 30.09
CA LYS A 159 -34.29 -29.71 30.58
C LYS A 159 -33.28 -29.49 31.73
N ARG A 160 -32.90 -30.57 32.41
CA ARG A 160 -31.89 -30.56 33.46
C ARG A 160 -30.50 -30.70 32.85
N GLU A 161 -30.29 -31.71 32.01
CA GLU A 161 -29.07 -31.88 31.20
C GLU A 161 -28.76 -30.62 30.38
N ALA A 162 -29.73 -30.03 29.67
CA ALA A 162 -29.50 -28.81 28.88
C ALA A 162 -29.37 -27.51 29.73
N ARG A 163 -29.56 -27.58 31.05
CA ARG A 163 -29.15 -26.53 31.99
C ARG A 163 -27.76 -26.81 32.54
N GLU A 164 -27.51 -28.04 32.95
CA GLU A 164 -26.19 -28.49 33.42
C GLU A 164 -25.13 -28.32 32.32
N GLU A 165 -25.42 -28.61 31.03
CA GLU A 165 -24.57 -28.29 29.86
C GLU A 165 -24.35 -26.77 29.68
N ALA A 166 -25.34 -25.93 29.99
CA ALA A 166 -25.26 -24.47 29.79
C ALA A 166 -24.61 -23.72 30.97
N ASP A 167 -24.74 -24.25 32.18
CA ASP A 167 -24.09 -23.73 33.39
C ASP A 167 -22.61 -24.22 33.43
N LEU A 168 -22.30 -25.43 32.95
CA LEU A 168 -20.92 -25.93 32.76
C LEU A 168 -20.12 -25.14 31.71
N ASP A 169 -20.76 -24.60 30.67
CA ASP A 169 -20.09 -23.76 29.66
C ASP A 169 -19.79 -22.33 30.18
N MET A 170 -20.17 -22.03 31.43
CA MET A 170 -19.98 -20.73 32.11
C MET A 170 -19.20 -20.81 33.42
N LEU A 171 -19.23 -21.93 34.15
CA LEU A 171 -18.73 -22.02 35.54
C LEU A 171 -18.05 -23.37 35.89
N GLU A 172 -17.00 -23.78 35.17
CA GLU A 172 -15.77 -24.38 35.74
C GLU A 172 -14.68 -24.58 34.66
N PRO A 173 -13.36 -24.51 35.01
CA PRO A 173 -12.29 -24.92 34.11
C PRO A 173 -12.26 -26.45 33.97
N ARG A 174 -11.94 -26.97 32.78
CA ARG A 174 -11.96 -28.42 32.49
C ARG A 174 -10.78 -29.18 33.11
N GLU A 175 -10.85 -29.47 34.40
CA GLU A 175 -9.97 -30.43 35.09
C GLU A 175 -10.26 -31.90 34.72
N GLU A 176 -10.49 -32.21 33.44
CA GLU A 176 -10.57 -33.60 32.96
C GLU A 176 -9.93 -33.77 31.57
N VAL A 177 -8.70 -33.26 31.43
CA VAL A 177 -7.82 -33.58 30.28
C VAL A 177 -6.40 -34.02 30.71
N GLU A 178 -6.11 -34.16 32.01
CA GLU A 178 -4.76 -34.53 32.48
C GLU A 178 -4.35 -35.98 32.12
N SER A 179 -5.31 -36.88 31.88
CA SER A 179 -5.05 -38.25 31.40
C SER A 179 -4.84 -38.35 29.88
N ALA A 180 -5.10 -37.28 29.12
CA ALA A 180 -4.97 -37.24 27.65
C ALA A 180 -3.94 -36.20 27.16
N THR A 181 -3.68 -35.13 27.91
CA THR A 181 -2.72 -34.06 27.54
C THR A 181 -1.27 -34.38 27.91
N SER A 182 -0.96 -35.65 28.18
CA SER A 182 0.42 -36.16 28.14
C SER A 182 0.85 -36.59 26.71
N GLN A 183 0.12 -36.14 25.68
CA GLN A 183 0.76 -35.90 24.39
C GLN A 183 1.89 -34.88 24.60
N ARG A 184 3.14 -35.35 24.57
CA ARG A 184 4.28 -34.50 24.22
C ARG A 184 3.92 -33.79 22.91
N PHE A 185 3.77 -32.48 22.94
CA PHE A 185 3.58 -31.66 21.73
C PHE A 185 4.82 -31.79 20.86
N ASP A 186 4.78 -32.74 19.93
CA ASP A 186 5.93 -33.05 19.11
C ASP A 186 6.07 -31.99 18.00
N LEU A 187 7.13 -31.19 18.11
CA LEU A 187 7.55 -30.23 17.10
C LEU A 187 7.74 -30.90 15.72
N ALA A 188 7.87 -32.23 15.67
CA ALA A 188 7.84 -33.03 14.45
C ALA A 188 6.58 -32.86 13.60
N GLU A 189 5.36 -32.64 14.14
CA GLU A 189 4.18 -32.48 13.26
C GLU A 189 4.14 -31.08 12.60
N LEU A 190 4.56 -30.05 13.34
CA LEU A 190 4.85 -28.71 12.79
C LEU A 190 5.97 -28.76 11.73
N SER A 191 6.87 -29.75 11.79
CA SER A 191 7.98 -29.89 10.86
C SER A 191 7.53 -30.19 9.42
N GLY A 192 6.36 -30.81 9.18
CA GLY A 192 5.99 -31.29 7.84
C GLY A 192 5.99 -30.20 6.75
N GLN A 193 5.40 -29.04 7.03
CA GLN A 193 5.47 -27.89 6.11
C GLN A 193 6.81 -27.16 6.18
N ARG A 194 7.46 -27.07 7.35
CA ARG A 194 8.76 -26.41 7.52
C ARG A 194 9.85 -27.14 6.72
N LEU A 195 9.93 -28.46 6.81
CA LEU A 195 10.82 -29.34 6.04
C LEU A 195 10.58 -29.26 4.52
N SER A 196 9.31 -29.20 4.09
CA SER A 196 8.99 -28.99 2.67
C SER A 196 9.42 -27.60 2.18
N GLY A 197 9.37 -26.59 3.05
CA GLY A 197 9.86 -25.23 2.79
C GLY A 197 11.39 -25.15 2.74
N THR A 198 12.08 -25.67 3.77
CA THR A 198 13.56 -25.69 3.86
C THR A 198 14.20 -26.45 2.71
N THR A 199 13.60 -27.56 2.28
CA THR A 199 14.08 -28.33 1.10
C THR A 199 14.03 -27.49 -0.18
N LYS A 200 12.95 -26.71 -0.38
CA LYS A 200 12.87 -25.77 -1.52
C LYS A 200 13.81 -24.58 -1.36
N LEU A 201 14.01 -24.08 -0.15
CA LEU A 201 14.97 -23.01 0.14
C LEU A 201 16.41 -23.44 -0.21
N LYS A 202 16.83 -24.64 0.18
CA LYS A 202 18.15 -25.19 -0.15
C LYS A 202 18.34 -25.30 -1.67
N GLN A 203 17.31 -25.78 -2.39
CA GLN A 203 17.31 -25.78 -3.85
C GLN A 203 17.36 -24.39 -4.51
N PHE A 204 16.70 -23.37 -3.95
CA PHE A 204 16.81 -21.98 -4.44
C PHE A 204 18.19 -21.39 -4.12
N PHE A 205 18.75 -21.70 -2.95
CA PHE A 205 20.07 -21.27 -2.49
C PHE A 205 21.20 -21.81 -3.37
N GLU A 206 21.20 -23.12 -3.65
CA GLU A 206 22.14 -23.80 -4.53
C GLU A 206 22.16 -23.17 -5.93
N ARG A 207 20.98 -22.86 -6.48
CA ARG A 207 20.83 -22.22 -7.81
C ARG A 207 20.98 -20.69 -7.79
N ARG A 208 21.16 -20.07 -6.61
CA ARG A 208 21.15 -18.61 -6.40
C ARG A 208 19.89 -17.91 -6.95
N GLU A 209 18.76 -18.59 -6.95
CA GLU A 209 17.49 -18.08 -7.50
C GLU A 209 16.67 -17.35 -6.44
N ALA A 210 16.42 -16.05 -6.64
CA ALA A 210 15.52 -15.27 -5.78
C ALA A 210 14.08 -15.81 -5.80
N PHE A 211 13.54 -16.13 -4.62
CA PHE A 211 12.16 -16.54 -4.39
C PHE A 211 11.31 -15.41 -3.79
N ARG A 212 10.00 -15.63 -3.67
CA ARG A 212 9.08 -14.79 -2.86
C ARG A 212 8.33 -15.66 -1.84
N VAL A 213 8.03 -15.12 -0.67
CA VAL A 213 7.12 -15.75 0.28
C VAL A 213 5.68 -15.40 -0.11
N TYR A 214 4.82 -16.41 -0.23
CA TYR A 214 3.37 -16.24 -0.35
C TYR A 214 2.72 -16.59 0.98
N HIS A 215 2.10 -15.60 1.60
CA HIS A 215 1.60 -15.63 2.97
C HIS A 215 0.08 -15.44 3.05
N GLY A 216 -0.65 -15.91 2.02
CA GLY A 216 -2.12 -15.87 1.98
C GLY A 216 -2.66 -14.48 1.61
N SER A 217 -2.90 -13.65 2.63
CA SER A 217 -3.39 -12.27 2.58
C SER A 217 -2.23 -11.27 2.55
N THR A 218 -2.43 -10.05 2.04
CA THR A 218 -1.43 -8.98 2.18
C THR A 218 -2.09 -7.60 2.14
N ASN A 219 -1.75 -6.76 3.13
CA ASN A 219 -2.15 -5.36 3.20
C ASN A 219 -1.10 -4.42 2.57
N SER A 220 -0.06 -4.97 1.94
CA SER A 220 0.95 -4.17 1.26
C SER A 220 0.40 -3.56 -0.02
N THR A 221 0.52 -2.24 -0.17
CA THR A 221 0.08 -1.44 -1.33
C THR A 221 0.98 -1.61 -2.59
N ARG A 222 1.83 -2.65 -2.60
CA ARG A 222 2.89 -2.88 -3.58
C ARG A 222 2.51 -4.00 -4.55
N GLY A 223 2.79 -3.81 -5.84
CA GLY A 223 2.50 -4.81 -6.87
C GLY A 223 3.38 -6.07 -6.75
N SER A 224 2.78 -7.26 -6.88
CA SER A 224 3.52 -8.54 -6.81
C SER A 224 3.27 -9.40 -8.06
N ASN A 225 4.33 -9.69 -8.84
CA ASN A 225 4.25 -10.64 -9.94
C ASN A 225 4.45 -12.08 -9.39
N ARG A 226 3.36 -12.86 -9.28
CA ARG A 226 3.28 -14.11 -8.51
C ARG A 226 3.55 -15.36 -9.37
N ARG A 227 4.82 -15.76 -9.48
CA ARG A 227 5.25 -17.02 -10.13
C ARG A 227 5.26 -18.20 -9.14
N ARG A 228 4.35 -19.17 -9.31
CA ARG A 228 4.21 -20.34 -8.40
C ARG A 228 5.48 -21.20 -8.29
N ASP A 229 6.28 -21.23 -9.35
CA ASP A 229 7.58 -21.92 -9.41
C ASP A 229 8.70 -21.22 -8.63
N ARG A 230 8.50 -19.95 -8.25
CA ARG A 230 9.45 -19.13 -7.47
C ARG A 230 8.84 -18.61 -6.17
N MET A 231 7.89 -19.37 -5.60
CA MET A 231 7.24 -19.03 -4.34
C MET A 231 7.34 -20.15 -3.30
N ILE A 232 7.46 -19.73 -2.05
CA ILE A 232 7.32 -20.56 -0.84
C ILE A 232 5.98 -20.20 -0.23
N ASP A 233 5.11 -21.19 -0.04
CA ASP A 233 3.78 -20.99 0.53
C ASP A 233 3.83 -21.18 2.06
N THR A 234 3.70 -20.08 2.80
CA THR A 234 3.57 -20.07 4.26
C THR A 234 2.12 -19.85 4.71
N SER A 235 1.14 -19.76 3.80
CA SER A 235 -0.22 -19.29 4.08
C SER A 235 -0.99 -20.08 5.15
N ARG A 236 -0.56 -21.31 5.46
CA ARG A 236 -1.14 -22.18 6.53
C ARG A 236 -0.48 -22.03 7.90
N LEU A 237 0.59 -21.24 8.01
CA LEU A 237 1.23 -20.90 9.28
C LEU A 237 0.42 -19.79 9.97
N ASP A 238 -0.85 -20.06 10.28
CA ASP A 238 -1.87 -19.08 10.66
C ASP A 238 -2.42 -19.20 12.09
N ARG A 239 -1.86 -20.10 12.90
CA ARG A 239 -2.40 -20.51 14.21
C ARG A 239 -1.69 -19.86 15.40
N VAL A 240 -2.48 -19.54 16.42
CA VAL A 240 -1.98 -19.40 17.80
C VAL A 240 -1.75 -20.81 18.33
N LEU A 241 -0.54 -21.12 18.78
CA LEU A 241 -0.13 -22.48 19.17
C LEU A 241 -0.21 -22.71 20.69
N LYS A 242 0.12 -21.69 21.48
CA LYS A 242 -0.04 -21.68 22.94
C LYS A 242 -0.32 -20.26 23.43
N VAL A 243 -1.20 -20.12 24.41
CA VAL A 243 -1.20 -18.97 25.33
C VAL A 243 -0.77 -19.48 26.71
N ASP A 244 0.16 -18.78 27.34
CA ASP A 244 0.75 -19.10 28.64
C ASP A 244 0.33 -18.02 29.64
N THR A 245 -0.56 -18.34 30.57
CA THR A 245 -1.16 -17.36 31.50
C THR A 245 -0.22 -16.94 32.62
N GLU A 246 0.70 -17.82 33.04
CA GLU A 246 1.70 -17.54 34.07
C GLU A 246 2.76 -16.57 33.56
N LYS A 247 3.34 -16.87 32.39
CA LYS A 247 4.35 -16.01 31.74
C LYS A 247 3.73 -14.82 31.01
N ARG A 248 2.42 -14.89 30.76
CA ARG A 248 1.66 -13.97 29.91
C ARG A 248 2.28 -13.89 28.51
N THR A 249 2.48 -15.02 27.85
CA THR A 249 3.02 -15.06 26.47
C THR A 249 2.08 -15.79 25.50
N ALA A 250 2.18 -15.45 24.22
CA ALA A 250 1.56 -16.20 23.13
C ALA A 250 2.63 -16.69 22.15
N LEU A 251 2.66 -18.01 21.90
CA LEU A 251 3.43 -18.61 20.82
C LEU A 251 2.56 -18.68 19.57
N VAL A 252 2.97 -17.99 18.49
CA VAL A 252 2.16 -17.80 17.29
C VAL A 252 2.91 -18.10 16.01
N GLU A 253 2.18 -18.56 15.00
CA GLU A 253 2.66 -18.66 13.62
C GLU A 253 2.57 -17.30 12.90
N PRO A 254 3.46 -16.98 11.95
CA PRO A 254 3.63 -15.63 11.37
C PRO A 254 2.41 -15.05 10.64
N ASN A 255 1.46 -15.88 10.20
CA ASN A 255 0.28 -15.46 9.46
C ASN A 255 -1.00 -15.42 10.30
N VAL A 256 -0.91 -15.54 11.64
CA VAL A 256 -2.01 -15.18 12.54
C VAL A 256 -2.35 -13.69 12.34
N PRO A 257 -3.59 -13.34 11.92
CA PRO A 257 -4.03 -11.95 11.84
C PRO A 257 -4.36 -11.38 13.24
N MET A 258 -4.29 -10.05 13.39
CA MET A 258 -4.49 -9.35 14.67
C MET A 258 -5.88 -9.59 15.29
N ASP A 259 -6.93 -9.69 14.49
CA ASP A 259 -8.26 -10.04 14.99
C ASP A 259 -8.31 -11.43 15.64
N ARG A 260 -7.74 -12.44 14.99
CA ARG A 260 -7.60 -13.80 15.55
C ARG A 260 -6.68 -13.81 16.76
N LEU A 261 -5.57 -13.07 16.74
CA LEU A 261 -4.66 -13.00 17.88
C LEU A 261 -5.37 -12.48 19.13
N VAL A 262 -6.04 -11.32 19.01
CA VAL A 262 -6.80 -10.71 20.10
C VAL A 262 -7.96 -11.62 20.55
N ALA A 263 -8.72 -12.20 19.60
CA ALA A 263 -9.85 -13.07 19.92
C ALA A 263 -9.44 -14.40 20.61
N GLU A 264 -8.23 -14.91 20.37
CA GLU A 264 -7.69 -16.08 21.05
C GLU A 264 -7.10 -15.72 22.43
N THR A 265 -6.32 -14.63 22.55
CA THR A 265 -5.71 -14.25 23.85
C THR A 265 -6.75 -13.75 24.86
N LEU A 266 -7.82 -13.08 24.41
CA LEU A 266 -8.86 -12.55 25.29
C LEU A 266 -9.61 -13.66 26.06
N ARG A 267 -9.65 -14.89 25.55
CA ARG A 267 -10.21 -16.05 26.28
C ARG A 267 -9.45 -16.38 27.57
N TYR A 268 -8.20 -15.91 27.68
CA TYR A 268 -7.33 -16.08 28.84
C TYR A 268 -7.23 -14.79 29.68
N GLY A 269 -8.05 -13.77 29.41
CA GLY A 269 -7.96 -12.46 30.05
C GLY A 269 -6.72 -11.64 29.63
N LEU A 270 -6.13 -11.93 28.47
CA LEU A 270 -4.88 -11.34 28.00
C LEU A 270 -5.03 -10.69 26.61
N VAL A 271 -4.16 -9.72 26.32
CA VAL A 271 -4.10 -9.02 25.02
C VAL A 271 -2.65 -8.65 24.68
N PRO A 272 -2.23 -8.60 23.41
CA PRO A 272 -0.92 -8.07 23.05
C PRO A 272 -0.78 -6.59 23.47
N PRO A 273 0.41 -6.13 23.92
CA PRO A 273 0.62 -4.72 24.33
C PRO A 273 0.53 -3.76 23.15
N VAL A 274 0.88 -4.22 21.96
CA VAL A 274 0.77 -3.52 20.68
C VAL A 274 -0.06 -4.40 19.75
N VAL A 275 -1.20 -3.90 19.29
CA VAL A 275 -2.11 -4.55 18.35
C VAL A 275 -2.33 -3.60 17.19
N MET A 276 -1.97 -4.00 15.97
CA MET A 276 -2.15 -3.13 14.81
C MET A 276 -3.64 -2.93 14.50
N GLU A 277 -4.03 -1.68 14.22
CA GLU A 277 -5.44 -1.26 14.11
C GLU A 277 -6.21 -1.92 12.97
N PHE A 278 -5.50 -2.58 12.05
CA PHE A 278 -6.05 -3.37 10.96
C PHE A 278 -6.18 -4.85 11.36
N PRO A 279 -7.41 -5.39 11.54
CA PRO A 279 -7.69 -6.81 11.80
C PRO A 279 -6.81 -7.80 11.01
N GLY A 280 -6.65 -7.57 9.71
CA GLY A 280 -5.96 -8.48 8.79
C GLY A 280 -4.43 -8.30 8.66
N ILE A 281 -3.77 -7.44 9.45
CA ILE A 281 -2.30 -7.47 9.53
C ILE A 281 -1.88 -8.67 10.39
N THR A 282 -0.87 -9.41 9.95
CA THR A 282 -0.41 -10.62 10.66
C THR A 282 0.76 -10.33 11.61
N ALA A 283 0.95 -11.17 12.63
CA ALA A 283 2.05 -11.03 13.60
C ALA A 283 3.44 -10.95 12.93
N GLY A 284 3.71 -11.82 11.94
CA GLY A 284 4.96 -11.77 11.15
C GLY A 284 5.03 -10.56 10.21
N GLY A 285 3.89 -10.07 9.73
CA GLY A 285 3.81 -8.82 8.98
C GLY A 285 4.11 -7.60 9.86
N GLY A 286 3.69 -7.60 11.13
CA GLY A 286 4.00 -6.56 12.11
C GLY A 286 5.48 -6.52 12.46
N PHE A 287 6.03 -7.67 12.84
CA PHE A 287 7.45 -7.81 13.19
C PHE A 287 8.37 -7.41 12.03
N ALA A 288 8.20 -8.03 10.85
CA ALA A 288 9.06 -7.73 9.71
C ALA A 288 8.75 -6.39 9.02
N GLY A 289 7.62 -5.75 9.32
CA GLY A 289 7.15 -4.54 8.65
C GLY A 289 7.46 -3.22 9.36
N THR A 290 7.95 -3.29 10.61
CA THR A 290 7.93 -2.23 11.63
C THR A 290 6.50 -1.74 11.89
N SER A 291 5.95 -1.98 13.08
CA SER A 291 4.57 -1.58 13.40
C SER A 291 4.48 -0.88 14.75
N GLY A 292 3.93 0.32 14.74
CA GLY A 292 3.73 1.15 15.92
C GLY A 292 2.34 1.76 15.93
N GLU A 293 1.75 1.82 17.12
CA GLU A 293 0.33 2.09 17.38
C GLU A 293 0.15 3.06 18.57
N SER A 294 -1.09 3.36 18.95
CA SER A 294 -1.38 4.28 20.06
C SER A 294 -0.79 3.84 21.42
N SER A 295 -0.49 2.56 21.64
CA SER A 295 0.22 2.08 22.84
C SER A 295 1.76 2.08 22.72
N SER A 296 2.31 2.36 21.53
CA SER A 296 3.75 2.23 21.27
C SER A 296 4.63 3.28 21.96
N PHE A 297 4.06 4.37 22.48
CA PHE A 297 4.80 5.28 23.36
C PHE A 297 5.18 4.62 24.70
N LYS A 298 4.44 3.58 25.12
CA LYS A 298 4.61 2.84 26.38
C LYS A 298 5.38 1.53 26.21
N TYR A 299 5.15 0.82 25.11
CA TYR A 299 5.71 -0.52 24.84
C TYR A 299 6.75 -0.59 23.71
N GLY A 300 7.01 0.51 23.01
CA GLY A 300 7.77 0.50 21.76
C GLY A 300 6.98 -0.08 20.59
N PHE A 301 7.67 -0.43 19.51
CA PHE A 301 7.05 -1.05 18.33
C PHE A 301 6.75 -2.55 18.57
N PHE A 302 6.02 -3.19 17.65
CA PHE A 302 5.56 -4.57 17.82
C PHE A 302 6.70 -5.56 18.10
N ASP A 303 7.85 -5.40 17.44
CA ASP A 303 9.12 -6.10 17.71
C ASP A 303 9.63 -5.95 19.15
N CYS A 304 9.41 -4.82 19.80
CA CYS A 304 9.77 -4.60 21.20
C CYS A 304 8.94 -5.50 22.13
N THR A 305 7.74 -5.91 21.72
CA THR A 305 6.88 -6.87 22.45
C THR A 305 7.21 -8.35 22.17
N VAL A 306 8.07 -8.64 21.20
CA VAL A 306 8.52 -10.01 20.89
C VAL A 306 9.66 -10.42 21.84
N ASN A 307 9.62 -11.66 22.33
CA ASN A 307 10.69 -12.25 23.14
C ASN A 307 11.74 -12.92 22.26
N TRP A 308 11.28 -13.76 21.32
CA TRP A 308 12.12 -14.48 20.36
C TRP A 308 11.33 -14.86 19.09
N ILE A 309 12.06 -15.21 18.04
CA ILE A 309 11.53 -15.70 16.75
C ILE A 309 12.23 -16.98 16.32
N GLU A 310 11.53 -17.84 15.58
CA GLU A 310 12.14 -18.83 14.70
C GLU A 310 12.13 -18.26 13.28
N MET A 311 13.25 -18.38 12.56
CA MET A 311 13.36 -18.03 11.15
C MET A 311 13.96 -19.16 10.33
N VAL A 312 13.48 -19.31 9.10
CA VAL A 312 14.23 -20.04 8.07
C VAL A 312 15.04 -19.04 7.24
N LEU A 313 16.35 -19.19 7.25
CA LEU A 313 17.30 -18.32 6.56
C LEU A 313 17.28 -18.55 5.05
N ALA A 314 17.94 -17.65 4.32
CA ALA A 314 18.06 -17.72 2.87
C ALA A 314 18.81 -18.97 2.36
N ASN A 315 19.62 -19.64 3.19
CA ASN A 315 20.23 -20.93 2.87
C ASN A 315 19.35 -22.15 3.23
N GLY A 316 18.17 -21.93 3.81
CA GLY A 316 17.24 -22.97 4.24
C GLY A 316 17.55 -23.63 5.58
N ASP A 317 18.50 -23.09 6.36
CA ASP A 317 18.67 -23.48 7.77
C ASP A 317 17.66 -22.78 8.67
N ILE A 318 17.33 -23.39 9.80
CA ILE A 318 16.41 -22.85 10.80
C ILE A 318 17.24 -22.29 11.95
N VAL A 319 16.99 -21.03 12.32
CA VAL A 319 17.69 -20.31 13.38
C VAL A 319 16.68 -19.69 14.34
N MET A 320 16.94 -19.82 15.63
CA MET A 320 16.25 -19.10 16.70
C MET A 320 16.99 -17.79 16.95
N ALA A 321 16.27 -16.69 17.10
CA ALA A 321 16.85 -15.39 17.41
C ALA A 321 16.03 -14.66 18.48
N SER A 322 16.72 -13.96 19.38
CA SER A 322 16.12 -13.22 20.50
C SER A 322 16.93 -11.95 20.76
N LYS A 323 16.47 -11.13 21.72
CA LYS A 323 17.21 -9.95 22.17
C LYS A 323 18.61 -10.28 22.74
N ASN A 324 18.87 -11.55 23.11
CA ASN A 324 20.09 -12.01 23.77
C ASN A 324 20.91 -13.06 22.95
N GLU A 325 20.34 -13.65 21.90
CA GLU A 325 20.92 -14.77 21.12
C GLU A 325 20.66 -14.53 19.63
N GLU A 326 21.71 -14.54 18.80
CA GLU A 326 21.69 -14.01 17.42
C GLU A 326 20.93 -12.67 17.32
N SER A 327 21.22 -11.76 18.25
CA SER A 327 20.46 -10.50 18.40
C SER A 327 20.61 -9.56 17.21
N ASP A 328 21.70 -9.67 16.44
CA ASP A 328 21.88 -8.99 15.17
C ASP A 328 20.96 -9.57 14.06
N LEU A 329 20.58 -10.85 14.13
CA LEU A 329 19.46 -11.38 13.33
C LEU A 329 18.12 -10.87 13.87
N PHE A 330 17.91 -10.88 15.19
CA PHE A 330 16.63 -10.49 15.78
C PHE A 330 16.24 -9.06 15.39
N TYR A 331 17.09 -8.07 15.71
CA TYR A 331 16.86 -6.67 15.35
C TYR A 331 17.03 -6.43 13.84
N GLY A 332 17.89 -7.19 13.15
CA GLY A 332 18.07 -7.07 11.70
C GLY A 332 16.95 -7.69 10.85
N ALA A 333 16.13 -8.59 11.42
CA ALA A 333 15.00 -9.23 10.77
C ALA A 333 13.68 -8.51 11.04
N ALA A 334 13.53 -7.87 12.21
CA ALA A 334 12.58 -6.78 12.38
C ALA A 334 12.81 -5.74 11.27
N SER A 335 11.75 -5.09 10.79
CA SER A 335 11.82 -4.05 9.73
C SER A 335 12.40 -4.47 8.37
N SER A 336 12.91 -5.70 8.22
CA SER A 336 13.56 -6.20 7.01
C SER A 336 12.59 -6.47 5.85
N PHE A 337 11.28 -6.43 6.09
CA PHE A 337 10.23 -6.94 5.22
C PHE A 337 10.45 -8.41 4.80
N GLY A 338 11.21 -9.19 5.59
CA GLY A 338 11.64 -10.55 5.27
C GLY A 338 12.70 -10.60 4.15
N THR A 339 13.76 -9.78 4.23
CA THR A 339 14.91 -9.87 3.29
C THR A 339 16.03 -10.78 3.77
N LEU A 340 16.15 -11.04 5.08
CA LEU A 340 17.16 -11.95 5.63
C LEU A 340 16.70 -13.42 5.66
N GLY A 341 15.40 -13.64 5.80
CA GLY A 341 14.77 -14.97 5.84
C GLY A 341 13.25 -14.86 5.95
N GLY A 342 12.59 -15.99 6.21
CA GLY A 342 11.16 -16.06 6.51
C GLY A 342 10.94 -16.51 7.96
N THR A 343 10.32 -15.66 8.77
CA THR A 343 9.87 -16.00 10.13
C THR A 343 8.84 -17.14 10.10
N THR A 344 8.92 -18.05 11.08
CA THR A 344 8.10 -19.28 11.17
C THR A 344 7.46 -19.50 12.54
N LEU A 345 8.02 -18.91 13.60
CA LEU A 345 7.39 -18.75 14.92
C LEU A 345 7.75 -17.38 15.51
N ILE A 346 6.88 -16.89 16.38
CA ILE A 346 7.09 -15.68 17.19
C ILE A 346 6.54 -15.97 18.59
N GLU A 347 7.30 -15.67 19.65
CA GLU A 347 6.75 -15.55 21.00
C GLU A 347 6.53 -14.08 21.34
N LEU A 348 5.29 -13.73 21.63
CA LEU A 348 4.84 -12.40 22.00
C LEU A 348 4.59 -12.32 23.52
N GLN A 349 5.06 -11.25 24.15
CA GLN A 349 4.60 -10.88 25.47
C GLN A 349 3.15 -10.35 25.41
N LEU A 350 2.37 -10.60 26.45
CA LEU A 350 0.99 -10.15 26.64
C LEU A 350 0.86 -9.32 27.92
N ILE A 351 -0.18 -8.47 27.96
CA ILE A 351 -0.66 -7.76 29.14
C ILE A 351 -2.06 -8.26 29.54
N GLU A 352 -2.47 -7.93 30.77
CA GLU A 352 -3.83 -8.17 31.25
C GLU A 352 -4.83 -7.33 30.45
N ALA A 353 -5.86 -7.97 29.89
CA ALA A 353 -6.94 -7.28 29.20
C ALA A 353 -7.88 -6.61 30.21
N LYS A 354 -8.44 -5.45 29.85
CA LYS A 354 -9.51 -4.78 30.60
C LYS A 354 -10.75 -4.63 29.71
N THR A 355 -11.92 -4.43 30.32
CA THR A 355 -13.20 -4.39 29.58
C THR A 355 -13.30 -3.21 28.60
N TYR A 356 -12.80 -2.04 29.00
CA TYR A 356 -12.90 -0.80 28.24
C TYR A 356 -11.57 -0.05 28.16
N VAL A 357 -11.45 0.79 27.15
CA VAL A 357 -10.56 1.95 27.12
C VAL A 357 -11.40 3.17 27.46
N GLU A 358 -11.13 3.80 28.61
CA GLU A 358 -11.62 5.14 28.91
C GLU A 358 -10.79 6.12 28.09
N LEU A 359 -11.39 6.73 27.06
CA LEU A 359 -10.71 7.62 26.13
C LEU A 359 -11.12 9.07 26.34
N THR A 360 -10.14 9.91 26.63
CA THR A 360 -10.30 11.36 26.75
C THR A 360 -9.81 12.06 25.49
N TYR A 361 -10.74 12.70 24.79
CA TYR A 361 -10.50 13.57 23.64
C TYR A 361 -10.15 14.98 24.15
N ILE A 362 -8.96 15.48 23.81
CA ILE A 362 -8.42 16.78 24.24
C ILE A 362 -8.26 17.69 23.03
N ASN A 363 -9.11 18.71 22.90
CA ASN A 363 -9.06 19.66 21.78
C ASN A 363 -7.80 20.52 21.81
N ILE A 364 -7.14 20.64 20.66
CA ILE A 364 -5.97 21.51 20.44
C ILE A 364 -6.19 22.48 19.27
N ARG A 365 -5.62 23.67 19.38
CA ARG A 365 -5.70 24.78 18.42
C ARG A 365 -4.39 25.06 17.69
N SER A 366 -3.32 24.32 18.01
CA SER A 366 -2.05 24.34 17.29
C SER A 366 -1.24 23.05 17.50
N MET A 367 -0.27 22.77 16.62
CA MET A 367 0.65 21.64 16.82
C MET A 367 1.55 21.85 18.04
N ALA A 368 1.91 23.10 18.40
CA ALA A 368 2.75 23.38 19.58
C ALA A 368 2.02 23.01 20.88
N GLU A 369 0.73 23.33 20.97
CA GLU A 369 -0.16 22.90 22.05
C GLU A 369 -0.35 21.37 22.06
N GLY A 370 -0.43 20.73 20.88
CA GLY A 370 -0.42 19.27 20.74
C GLY A 370 0.86 18.61 21.26
N ILE A 371 2.02 19.15 20.92
CA ILE A 371 3.34 18.69 21.42
C ILE A 371 3.37 18.80 22.95
N GLN A 372 3.02 19.96 23.51
CA GLN A 372 2.97 20.16 24.95
C GLN A 372 2.01 19.15 25.63
N LYS A 373 0.82 18.90 25.06
CA LYS A 373 -0.12 17.93 25.63
C LYS A 373 0.40 16.50 25.56
N ILE A 374 1.05 16.10 24.46
CA ILE A 374 1.70 14.80 24.36
C ILE A 374 2.81 14.68 25.42
N GLU A 375 3.67 15.70 25.58
CA GLU A 375 4.72 15.73 26.60
C GLU A 375 4.19 15.74 28.04
N GLU A 376 3.01 16.30 28.30
CA GLU A 376 2.34 16.21 29.61
C GLU A 376 1.79 14.79 29.85
N ILE A 377 1.18 14.17 28.83
CA ILE A 377 0.51 12.87 28.93
C ILE A 377 1.49 11.71 29.00
N THR A 378 2.61 11.75 28.27
CA THR A 378 3.65 10.68 28.33
C THR A 378 4.34 10.56 29.69
N LYS A 379 4.13 11.52 30.60
CA LYS A 379 4.61 11.50 31.99
C LYS A 379 3.62 10.82 32.95
N ASP A 380 2.40 10.52 32.53
CA ASP A 380 1.40 9.82 33.33
C ASP A 380 1.45 8.29 33.09
N PRO A 381 1.90 7.49 34.07
CA PRO A 381 2.00 6.03 33.90
C PRO A 381 0.63 5.32 33.84
N SER A 382 -0.47 6.00 34.20
CA SER A 382 -1.83 5.47 34.12
C SER A 382 -2.43 5.51 32.72
N VAL A 383 -1.76 6.15 31.76
CA VAL A 383 -2.18 6.19 30.36
C VAL A 383 -1.58 5.01 29.61
N ASP A 384 -2.41 4.29 28.86
CA ASP A 384 -2.05 3.08 28.10
C ASP A 384 -2.02 3.33 26.59
N TYR A 385 -2.77 4.33 26.12
CA TYR A 385 -2.88 4.71 24.71
C TYR A 385 -2.77 6.23 24.54
N LEU A 386 -2.01 6.69 23.55
CA LEU A 386 -1.84 8.08 23.18
C LEU A 386 -1.80 8.22 21.65
N ASP A 387 -2.69 9.04 21.12
CA ASP A 387 -2.90 9.22 19.67
C ASP A 387 -3.29 10.70 19.37
N GLY A 388 -3.33 11.12 18.11
CA GLY A 388 -3.67 12.50 17.76
C GLY A 388 -4.07 12.74 16.30
N ILE A 389 -5.22 13.40 16.10
CA ILE A 389 -5.78 13.71 14.78
C ILE A 389 -5.78 15.22 14.54
N LEU A 390 -5.25 15.66 13.40
CA LEU A 390 -5.27 17.06 12.95
C LEU A 390 -6.27 17.25 11.82
N PHE A 391 -7.35 18.00 12.07
CA PHE A 391 -8.34 18.38 11.05
C PHE A 391 -7.90 19.62 10.26
N SER A 392 -7.11 20.51 10.88
CA SER A 392 -6.48 21.65 10.21
C SER A 392 -5.25 22.15 10.99
N LYS A 393 -4.56 23.16 10.46
CA LYS A 393 -3.48 23.88 11.16
C LYS A 393 -3.91 24.55 12.48
N LYS A 394 -5.22 24.65 12.75
CA LYS A 394 -5.81 25.29 13.94
C LYS A 394 -6.87 24.45 14.66
N ALA A 395 -7.03 23.18 14.30
CA ALA A 395 -8.06 22.30 14.84
C ALA A 395 -7.57 20.85 14.84
N GLY A 396 -7.56 20.22 16.00
CA GLY A 396 -7.22 18.82 16.17
C GLY A 396 -7.56 18.33 17.57
N VAL A 397 -7.31 17.04 17.81
CA VAL A 397 -7.59 16.35 19.07
C VAL A 397 -6.41 15.44 19.41
N ILE A 398 -5.94 15.50 20.65
CA ILE A 398 -5.09 14.47 21.25
C ILE A 398 -6.01 13.50 21.99
N CYS A 399 -5.83 12.20 21.79
CA CYS A 399 -6.65 11.15 22.42
C CYS A 399 -5.78 10.42 23.46
N SER A 400 -6.19 10.45 24.73
CA SER A 400 -5.51 9.79 25.85
C SER A 400 -6.40 8.69 26.43
N GLY A 401 -5.93 7.44 26.41
CA GLY A 401 -6.71 6.25 26.76
C GLY A 401 -6.16 5.47 27.95
N ARG A 402 -7.04 4.98 28.82
CA ARG A 402 -6.71 4.18 30.01
C ARG A 402 -7.50 2.88 30.04
N LEU A 403 -6.86 1.76 30.38
CA LEU A 403 -7.48 0.45 30.46
C LEU A 403 -8.26 0.28 31.78
N VAL A 404 -9.59 0.10 31.70
CA VAL A 404 -10.48 0.03 32.87
C VAL A 404 -11.51 -1.11 32.78
N ASN A 405 -11.81 -1.74 33.93
CA ASN A 405 -12.86 -2.77 34.05
C ASN A 405 -14.22 -2.17 34.50
N THR A 406 -14.17 -1.09 35.27
CA THR A 406 -15.33 -0.40 35.86
C THR A 406 -15.40 1.01 35.32
N LEU A 407 -16.62 1.48 35.03
CA LEU A 407 -16.88 2.83 34.53
C LEU A 407 -17.58 3.65 35.62
N GLU A 408 -17.30 4.95 35.65
CA GLU A 408 -18.04 5.88 36.50
C GLU A 408 -19.53 5.95 36.11
N PRO A 409 -20.44 6.15 37.08
CA PRO A 409 -21.85 6.33 36.78
C PRO A 409 -22.06 7.49 35.81
N ASN A 410 -22.74 7.21 34.69
CA ASN A 410 -23.00 8.10 33.55
C ASN A 410 -21.88 8.25 32.50
N THR A 411 -20.76 7.51 32.56
CA THR A 411 -19.81 7.48 31.42
C THR A 411 -20.48 6.90 30.17
N GLN A 412 -20.50 7.67 29.08
CA GLN A 412 -21.10 7.25 27.81
C GLN A 412 -20.25 6.15 27.16
N ILE A 413 -20.88 5.04 26.75
CA ILE A 413 -20.22 3.98 25.97
C ILE A 413 -20.37 4.27 24.48
N GLN A 414 -19.26 4.25 23.73
CA GLN A 414 -19.19 4.44 22.28
C GLN A 414 -18.55 3.21 21.61
N GLY A 415 -19.13 2.76 20.49
CA GLY A 415 -18.59 1.68 19.66
C GLY A 415 -18.19 2.17 18.26
N PHE A 416 -17.39 1.38 17.55
CA PHE A 416 -16.84 1.73 16.23
C PHE A 416 -16.92 0.57 15.22
N VAL A 417 -17.21 -0.67 15.64
CA VAL A 417 -17.10 -1.87 14.78
C VAL A 417 -18.36 -2.14 13.94
N LYS A 418 -19.54 -1.64 14.32
CA LYS A 418 -20.78 -1.98 13.60
C LYS A 418 -20.97 -1.08 12.38
N SER A 419 -21.65 -1.57 11.34
CA SER A 419 -21.98 -0.78 10.14
C SER A 419 -22.93 0.42 10.38
N SER A 420 -23.41 0.61 11.61
CA SER A 420 -24.18 1.76 12.09
C SER A 420 -23.31 2.86 12.70
N ASP A 421 -22.08 2.54 13.08
CA ASP A 421 -21.26 3.33 13.99
C ASP A 421 -20.48 4.40 13.19
N PRO A 422 -20.14 5.55 13.80
CA PRO A 422 -19.38 6.59 13.12
C PRO A 422 -17.93 6.13 12.90
N TRP A 423 -17.29 6.62 11.85
CA TRP A 423 -15.84 6.47 11.69
C TRP A 423 -15.13 7.25 12.80
N PHE A 424 -14.10 6.68 13.43
CA PHE A 424 -13.49 7.27 14.63
C PHE A 424 -13.05 8.73 14.42
N TYR A 425 -12.34 9.03 13.32
CA TYR A 425 -11.94 10.40 13.00
C TYR A 425 -13.13 11.38 12.82
N LEU A 426 -14.28 10.93 12.31
CA LEU A 426 -15.49 11.76 12.17
C LEU A 426 -16.17 11.98 13.53
N HIS A 427 -16.11 11.00 14.43
CA HIS A 427 -16.61 11.13 15.80
C HIS A 427 -15.72 12.08 16.62
N ALA A 428 -14.41 11.93 16.54
CA ALA A 428 -13.44 12.85 17.16
C ALA A 428 -13.60 14.30 16.65
N MET A 429 -13.83 14.49 15.35
CA MET A 429 -14.12 15.82 14.77
C MET A 429 -15.45 16.39 15.27
N LYS A 430 -16.49 15.55 15.36
CA LYS A 430 -17.81 15.91 15.90
C LYS A 430 -17.77 16.22 17.40
N ILE A 431 -16.85 15.63 18.17
CA ILE A 431 -16.55 16.04 19.55
C ILE A 431 -15.86 17.40 19.55
N HIS A 432 -14.82 17.57 18.73
CA HIS A 432 -14.08 18.84 18.59
C HIS A 432 -14.99 20.04 18.26
N ASP A 433 -15.95 19.87 17.36
CA ASP A 433 -16.91 20.90 16.97
C ASP A 433 -17.98 21.20 18.05
N ARG A 434 -18.10 20.34 19.08
CA ARG A 434 -19.14 20.43 20.12
C ARG A 434 -18.62 20.85 21.49
N SER A 435 -17.40 20.48 21.86
CA SER A 435 -16.78 20.83 23.14
C SER A 435 -15.75 21.96 22.99
N SER A 436 -15.66 22.84 23.99
CA SER A 436 -14.57 23.84 24.08
C SER A 436 -13.36 23.34 24.88
N GLY A 437 -13.47 22.15 25.48
CA GLY A 437 -12.46 21.45 26.28
C GLY A 437 -12.56 19.94 26.10
N SER A 438 -12.03 19.17 27.05
CA SER A 438 -11.95 17.71 26.95
C SER A 438 -13.29 16.99 27.18
N VAL A 439 -13.46 15.85 26.51
CA VAL A 439 -14.61 14.93 26.66
C VAL A 439 -14.09 13.52 26.84
N THR A 440 -14.68 12.75 27.76
CA THR A 440 -14.27 11.37 28.07
C THR A 440 -15.44 10.41 27.79
N GLU A 441 -15.15 9.35 27.03
CA GLU A 441 -16.10 8.28 26.70
C GLU A 441 -15.44 6.91 26.95
N ALA A 442 -16.23 5.88 27.20
CA ALA A 442 -15.76 4.51 27.32
C ALA A 442 -15.94 3.75 26.01
N ILE A 443 -14.88 3.09 25.54
CA ILE A 443 -14.89 2.31 24.30
C ILE A 443 -14.59 0.85 24.66
N PRO A 444 -15.38 -0.15 24.24
CA PRO A 444 -15.05 -1.55 24.46
C PRO A 444 -13.64 -1.85 23.92
N LEU A 445 -12.82 -2.64 24.62
CA LEU A 445 -11.40 -2.81 24.26
C LEU A 445 -11.22 -3.20 22.78
N VAL A 446 -11.97 -4.18 22.30
CA VAL A 446 -11.90 -4.63 20.88
C VAL A 446 -12.33 -3.53 19.90
N ASP A 447 -13.36 -2.74 20.23
CA ASP A 447 -13.79 -1.57 19.44
C ASP A 447 -12.74 -0.45 19.43
N TYR A 448 -11.92 -0.31 20.48
CA TYR A 448 -10.82 0.67 20.49
C TYR A 448 -9.61 0.20 19.67
N LEU A 449 -9.24 -1.07 19.82
CA LEU A 449 -8.10 -1.66 19.09
C LEU A 449 -8.33 -1.64 17.58
N PHE A 450 -9.56 -1.88 17.13
CA PHE A 450 -9.95 -1.87 15.71
C PHE A 450 -10.86 -0.67 15.36
N ARG A 451 -10.63 0.49 16.00
CA ARG A 451 -11.45 1.72 15.85
C ARG A 451 -11.36 2.37 14.47
N GLU A 452 -10.24 2.20 13.77
CA GLU A 452 -10.03 2.80 12.46
C GLU A 452 -10.39 1.85 11.32
N SER A 453 -10.92 2.45 10.26
CA SER A 453 -11.32 1.78 9.02
C SER A 453 -10.62 2.48 7.87
N PRO A 454 -10.09 1.71 6.92
CA PRO A 454 -8.65 1.62 6.67
C PRO A 454 -8.03 2.96 6.23
N LEU A 455 -6.98 3.42 6.93
CA LEU A 455 -5.77 4.06 6.37
C LEU A 455 -4.78 4.46 7.50
N GLY A 456 -3.90 3.54 7.89
CA GLY A 456 -2.83 3.78 8.87
C GLY A 456 -1.75 2.70 8.81
N LEU A 457 -0.50 3.15 8.78
CA LEU A 457 0.71 2.37 9.09
C LEU A 457 1.85 3.39 9.18
N LEU A 458 2.73 3.19 10.15
CA LEU A 458 3.83 4.08 10.49
C LEU A 458 5.00 3.29 11.11
N ALA A 459 6.05 4.07 11.49
CA ALA A 459 8.91 4.31 11.33
C ALA A 459 10.00 4.03 12.46
N GLU A 460 10.89 3.06 12.19
CA GLU A 460 12.01 2.63 13.03
C GLU A 460 12.89 3.77 13.59
N ARG A 461 13.30 3.60 14.84
CA ARG A 461 14.11 4.54 15.61
C ARG A 461 15.59 4.31 15.31
N LYS A 462 16.27 5.27 14.67
CA LYS A 462 17.74 5.35 14.80
C LYS A 462 18.08 5.80 16.21
N GLU A 463 18.96 5.06 16.89
CA GLU A 463 19.62 5.54 18.11
C GLU A 463 20.95 6.19 17.74
N ASN A 464 21.11 7.45 18.14
CA ASN A 464 22.31 8.28 17.97
C ASN A 464 22.31 9.27 19.14
N SER A 465 23.47 9.77 19.56
CA SER A 465 23.59 10.78 20.64
C SER A 465 23.03 12.19 20.31
N SER A 466 22.20 12.28 19.26
CA SER A 466 21.49 13.48 18.81
C SER A 466 20.00 13.20 18.52
N THR A 467 19.45 12.06 18.97
CA THR A 467 18.01 11.81 18.89
C THR A 467 17.27 12.74 19.85
N PRO A 468 16.16 13.38 19.43
CA PRO A 468 15.29 14.07 20.38
C PRO A 468 14.66 13.06 21.34
N ASP A 469 14.40 13.48 22.58
CA ASP A 469 13.82 12.64 23.63
C ASP A 469 12.44 12.07 23.27
N MET A 470 11.75 12.71 22.32
CA MET A 470 10.49 12.27 21.73
C MET A 470 10.56 12.29 20.20
N LEU A 471 10.12 11.20 19.56
CA LEU A 471 9.86 11.12 18.12
C LEU A 471 8.35 11.13 17.89
N LEU A 472 7.87 12.06 17.05
CA LEU A 472 6.47 12.15 16.67
C LEU A 472 6.21 11.52 15.31
N ASN A 473 5.09 10.82 15.23
CA ASN A 473 4.75 9.95 14.12
C ASN A 473 3.57 10.51 13.33
N PHE A 474 3.70 10.66 12.00
CA PHE A 474 2.75 11.43 11.21
C PHE A 474 2.24 10.67 9.97
N GLY A 475 0.99 10.19 10.04
CA GLY A 475 0.24 9.68 8.89
C GLY A 475 -0.25 10.83 8.02
N ALA A 476 0.04 10.79 6.71
CA ALA A 476 -0.39 11.79 5.75
C ALA A 476 -1.24 11.15 4.65
N TRP A 477 -2.56 11.14 4.86
CA TRP A 477 -3.51 10.40 4.03
C TRP A 477 -4.42 11.32 3.21
N GLY A 478 -4.69 10.94 1.97
CA GLY A 478 -5.57 11.68 1.06
C GLY A 478 -5.31 11.37 -0.41
N PRO A 479 -6.13 11.91 -1.33
CA PRO A 479 -5.90 11.79 -2.76
C PRO A 479 -4.64 12.57 -3.17
N GLY A 480 -3.70 11.88 -3.83
CA GLY A 480 -2.55 12.52 -4.47
C GLY A 480 -2.95 13.33 -5.71
N PRO A 481 -2.05 14.17 -6.25
CA PRO A 481 -2.34 14.98 -7.43
C PRO A 481 -2.51 14.13 -8.70
N ASP A 482 -3.40 14.59 -9.59
CA ASP A 482 -3.67 13.94 -10.89
C ASP A 482 -2.42 13.87 -11.78
N GLY A 483 -2.14 12.68 -12.33
CA GLY A 483 -1.06 12.44 -13.29
C GLY A 483 0.23 11.88 -12.66
N ARG A 484 0.87 10.90 -13.32
CA ARG A 484 1.99 10.13 -12.75
C ARG A 484 3.18 11.02 -12.36
N ASP A 485 3.57 11.95 -13.22
CA ASP A 485 4.72 12.84 -12.98
C ASP A 485 4.43 13.86 -11.85
N ALA A 486 3.19 14.33 -11.74
CA ALA A 486 2.75 15.19 -10.63
C ALA A 486 2.76 14.42 -9.30
N PHE A 487 2.32 13.16 -9.31
CA PHE A 487 2.36 12.28 -8.15
C PHE A 487 3.79 11.96 -7.70
N ILE A 488 4.69 11.60 -8.63
CA ILE A 488 6.11 11.32 -8.34
C ILE A 488 6.81 12.58 -7.82
N SER A 489 6.65 13.72 -8.50
CA SER A 489 7.29 14.99 -8.08
C SER A 489 6.69 15.58 -6.79
N TRP A 490 5.45 15.23 -6.43
CA TRP A 490 4.92 15.51 -5.09
C TRP A 490 5.58 14.62 -4.04
N ASN A 491 5.65 13.30 -4.27
CA ASN A 491 6.26 12.35 -3.32
C ASN A 491 7.75 12.67 -3.09
N ARG A 492 8.55 12.91 -4.13
CA ARG A 492 9.97 13.28 -3.98
C ARG A 492 10.16 14.60 -3.20
N ARG A 493 9.28 15.59 -3.37
CA ARG A 493 9.33 16.83 -2.57
C ARG A 493 8.91 16.60 -1.12
N PHE A 494 7.96 15.71 -0.86
CA PHE A 494 7.56 15.34 0.51
C PHE A 494 8.68 14.56 1.21
N GLU A 495 9.28 13.59 0.54
CA GLU A 495 10.46 12.83 0.98
C GLU A 495 11.68 13.72 1.26
N GLN A 496 11.97 14.67 0.36
CA GLN A 496 12.98 15.70 0.59
C GLN A 496 12.63 16.54 1.82
N LYS A 497 11.37 16.94 2.01
CA LYS A 497 11.00 17.79 3.14
C LYS A 497 11.08 17.08 4.48
N VAL A 498 10.79 15.78 4.53
CA VAL A 498 11.05 14.93 5.69
C VAL A 498 12.55 14.92 6.03
N ARG A 499 13.42 14.72 5.02
CA ARG A 499 14.89 14.76 5.20
C ARG A 499 15.40 16.13 5.64
N GLU A 500 14.89 17.22 5.08
CA GLU A 500 15.24 18.61 5.48
C GLU A 500 14.90 18.91 6.95
N LEU A 501 13.93 18.22 7.53
CA LEU A 501 13.50 18.38 8.92
C LEU A 501 14.14 17.36 9.87
N GLY A 502 15.11 16.57 9.39
CA GLY A 502 15.76 15.51 10.18
C GLY A 502 14.90 14.26 10.43
N GLY A 503 13.70 14.20 9.85
CA GLY A 503 12.80 13.05 9.93
C GLY A 503 13.21 11.90 9.01
N GLN A 504 12.60 10.74 9.23
CA GLN A 504 12.80 9.53 8.42
C GLN A 504 11.46 9.07 7.82
N LYS A 505 11.51 8.37 6.68
CA LYS A 505 10.31 7.87 6.00
C LYS A 505 10.05 6.40 6.32
N TRP A 506 8.77 6.07 6.40
CA TRP A 506 8.26 4.72 6.58
C TRP A 506 8.30 3.88 5.30
N LEU A 507 8.88 2.68 5.42
CA LEU A 507 9.22 1.79 4.31
C LEU A 507 8.16 0.70 4.00
N TYR A 508 7.01 0.71 4.68
CA TYR A 508 5.84 -0.08 4.23
C TYR A 508 5.29 0.46 2.89
N ALA A 509 5.42 1.77 2.66
CA ALA A 509 4.99 2.48 1.46
C ALA A 509 6.08 2.49 0.38
N HIS A 510 5.69 2.80 -0.86
CA HIS A 510 6.63 3.07 -1.95
C HIS A 510 7.55 4.26 -1.62
N ALA A 511 8.85 4.07 -1.85
CA ALA A 511 9.86 5.11 -1.78
C ALA A 511 10.23 5.61 -3.19
N TYR A 512 10.38 6.92 -3.33
CA TYR A 512 10.82 7.58 -4.56
C TYR A 512 12.24 8.16 -4.45
N TYR A 513 12.96 7.84 -3.37
CA TYR A 513 14.41 8.02 -3.23
C TYR A 513 15.18 7.30 -4.35
N THR A 514 16.25 7.92 -4.83
CA THR A 514 17.32 7.21 -5.54
C THR A 514 18.09 6.32 -4.57
N GLU A 515 18.84 5.35 -5.11
CA GLU A 515 19.64 4.42 -4.30
C GLU A 515 20.64 5.16 -3.40
N LYS A 516 21.31 6.20 -3.93
CA LYS A 516 22.21 7.05 -3.14
C LYS A 516 21.49 7.83 -2.03
N GLU A 517 20.29 8.35 -2.30
CA GLU A 517 19.49 9.02 -1.26
C GLU A 517 19.05 8.03 -0.18
N PHE A 518 18.73 6.78 -0.54
CA PHE A 518 18.40 5.71 0.40
C PHE A 518 19.60 5.33 1.27
N ASP A 519 20.78 5.15 0.66
CA ASP A 519 22.03 4.78 1.33
C ASP A 519 22.57 5.87 2.27
N GLU A 520 22.24 7.14 2.00
CA GLU A 520 22.52 8.28 2.89
C GLU A 520 21.56 8.37 4.09
N ILE A 521 20.35 7.79 3.99
CA ILE A 521 19.31 7.86 5.03
C ILE A 521 19.37 6.63 5.94
N TYR A 522 19.47 5.42 5.39
CA TYR A 522 19.41 4.15 6.12
C TYR A 522 20.80 3.50 6.19
N ASN A 523 21.09 2.73 7.25
CA ASN A 523 22.43 2.15 7.43
C ASN A 523 22.66 0.90 6.57
N ARG A 524 22.82 1.10 5.26
CA ARG A 524 23.03 0.01 4.30
C ARG A 524 24.27 -0.83 4.60
N LYS A 525 25.33 -0.24 5.17
CA LYS A 525 26.59 -0.96 5.43
C LYS A 525 26.40 -2.11 6.41
N GLU A 526 25.69 -1.87 7.52
CA GLU A 526 25.36 -2.92 8.50
C GLU A 526 24.31 -3.89 7.94
N TYR A 527 23.29 -3.39 7.24
CA TYR A 527 22.26 -4.22 6.61
C TYR A 527 22.83 -5.19 5.54
N ASP A 528 23.76 -4.74 4.68
CA ASP A 528 24.42 -5.61 3.71
C ASP A 528 25.45 -6.55 4.39
N ALA A 529 26.04 -6.18 5.53
CA ALA A 529 26.83 -7.11 6.34
C ALA A 529 25.98 -8.25 6.94
N LEU A 530 24.79 -7.94 7.46
CA LEU A 530 23.80 -8.94 7.90
C LEU A 530 23.38 -9.86 6.75
N ARG A 531 23.19 -9.33 5.54
CA ARG A 531 22.88 -10.12 4.35
C ARG A 531 24.02 -11.06 3.94
N VAL A 532 25.28 -10.70 4.21
CA VAL A 532 26.42 -11.59 4.04
C VAL A 532 26.45 -12.68 5.12
N LYS A 533 26.32 -12.31 6.41
CA LYS A 533 26.30 -13.26 7.55
C LYS A 533 25.20 -14.31 7.36
N TYR A 534 23.97 -13.89 7.06
CA TYR A 534 22.80 -14.75 6.93
C TYR A 534 22.50 -15.18 5.47
N HIS A 535 23.52 -15.11 4.61
CA HIS A 535 23.53 -15.66 3.24
C HIS A 535 22.43 -15.14 2.28
N ALA A 536 21.79 -14.02 2.63
CA ALA A 536 20.65 -13.43 1.95
C ALA A 536 21.00 -12.46 0.81
N THR A 537 22.28 -12.34 0.44
CA THR A 537 22.76 -11.42 -0.62
C THR A 537 22.07 -11.59 -1.98
N TYR A 538 21.65 -12.82 -2.32
CA TYR A 538 20.95 -13.14 -3.57
C TYR A 538 19.43 -12.90 -3.52
N LEU A 539 18.88 -12.62 -2.33
CA LEU A 539 17.50 -12.15 -2.18
C LEU A 539 17.42 -10.64 -2.42
N PRO A 540 16.31 -10.11 -2.96
CA PRO A 540 16.12 -8.67 -3.14
C PRO A 540 16.35 -7.89 -1.83
N SER A 541 16.98 -6.72 -1.92
CA SER A 541 17.23 -5.84 -0.77
C SER A 541 15.94 -5.16 -0.27
N ILE A 542 16.02 -4.40 0.85
CA ILE A 542 14.92 -3.53 1.27
C ILE A 542 14.64 -2.51 0.17
N TYR A 543 15.68 -1.87 -0.40
CA TYR A 543 15.56 -0.95 -1.52
C TYR A 543 14.82 -1.57 -2.71
N ASP A 544 15.13 -2.81 -3.09
CA ASP A 544 14.43 -3.56 -4.16
C ASP A 544 12.98 -3.94 -3.84
N LYS A 545 12.54 -3.84 -2.58
CA LYS A 545 11.15 -4.04 -2.14
C LYS A 545 10.36 -2.73 -2.04
N VAL A 546 11.02 -1.57 -1.92
CA VAL A 546 10.37 -0.28 -1.67
C VAL A 546 10.46 0.70 -2.83
N LYS A 547 11.51 0.60 -3.68
CA LYS A 547 11.74 1.51 -4.80
C LYS A 547 10.64 1.40 -5.85
N VAL A 548 10.28 2.53 -6.46
CA VAL A 548 9.46 2.56 -7.67
C VAL A 548 10.36 2.66 -8.88
N ASP A 549 10.34 1.64 -9.74
CA ASP A 549 11.13 1.63 -10.96
C ASP A 549 10.43 2.42 -12.07
N ILE A 550 10.65 3.73 -12.05
CA ILE A 550 10.07 4.70 -12.99
C ILE A 550 10.52 4.39 -14.44
N GLU A 551 11.72 3.83 -14.63
CA GLU A 551 12.20 3.47 -15.97
C GLU A 551 11.56 2.20 -16.51
N LEU A 552 11.39 1.15 -15.71
CA LEU A 552 10.63 -0.03 -16.11
C LEU A 552 9.17 0.31 -16.40
N GLU A 553 8.50 1.11 -15.54
CA GLU A 553 7.15 1.60 -15.85
C GLU A 553 7.11 2.39 -17.17
N HIS A 554 8.06 3.28 -17.41
CA HIS A 554 8.09 4.06 -18.66
C HIS A 554 8.37 3.19 -19.89
N ARG A 555 9.22 2.16 -19.76
CA ARG A 555 9.49 1.17 -20.83
C ARG A 555 8.30 0.25 -21.07
N GLU A 556 7.60 -0.22 -20.05
CA GLU A 556 6.37 -1.02 -20.19
C GLU A 556 5.22 -0.20 -20.77
N LEU A 557 5.11 1.07 -20.40
CA LEU A 557 4.15 2.02 -21.00
C LEU A 557 4.50 2.31 -22.47
N GLN A 558 5.76 2.56 -22.82
CA GLN A 558 6.16 2.74 -24.23
C GLN A 558 6.04 1.44 -25.04
N ALA A 559 6.32 0.27 -24.46
CA ALA A 559 6.09 -1.03 -25.11
C ALA A 559 4.59 -1.25 -25.37
N SER A 560 3.75 -1.00 -24.37
CA SER A 560 2.28 -1.07 -24.52
C SER A 560 1.76 -0.07 -25.55
N TRP A 561 2.29 1.16 -25.57
CA TRP A 561 1.87 2.21 -26.50
C TRP A 561 2.35 1.96 -27.94
N SER A 562 3.55 1.41 -28.12
CA SER A 562 4.07 1.01 -29.44
C SER A 562 3.38 -0.25 -29.98
N LEU A 563 3.08 -1.24 -29.13
CA LEU A 563 2.21 -2.38 -29.48
C LEU A 563 0.80 -1.92 -29.88
N TRP A 564 0.24 -0.94 -29.17
CA TRP A 564 -1.04 -0.32 -29.50
C TRP A 564 -1.00 0.48 -30.81
N LEU A 565 0.08 1.21 -31.09
CA LEU A 565 0.29 1.87 -32.38
C LEU A 565 0.45 0.88 -33.54
N LEU A 566 1.19 -0.22 -33.35
CA LEU A 566 1.29 -1.31 -34.32
C LEU A 566 -0.09 -1.94 -34.59
N ALA A 567 -0.88 -2.18 -33.55
CA ALA A 567 -2.26 -2.66 -33.70
C ALA A 567 -3.15 -1.67 -34.45
N ILE A 568 -2.97 -0.35 -34.28
CA ILE A 568 -3.67 0.68 -35.06
C ILE A 568 -3.22 0.68 -36.52
N PHE A 569 -1.92 0.55 -36.80
CA PHE A 569 -1.37 0.58 -38.16
C PHE A 569 -2.00 -0.49 -39.07
N TRP A 570 -2.24 -1.68 -38.55
CA TRP A 570 -2.92 -2.76 -39.28
C TRP A 570 -4.44 -2.60 -39.42
N ASN A 571 -5.08 -1.81 -38.55
CA ASN A 571 -6.53 -1.59 -38.52
C ASN A 571 -7.01 -0.35 -39.31
N ILE A 572 -6.11 0.46 -39.87
CA ILE A 572 -6.50 1.62 -40.70
C ILE A 572 -6.66 1.20 -42.17
N TRP A 573 -7.91 1.17 -42.64
CA TRP A 573 -8.21 1.16 -44.07
C TRP A 573 -7.86 2.54 -44.68
N PRO A 574 -7.19 2.62 -45.84
CA PRO A 574 -6.90 1.53 -46.78
C PRO A 574 -5.50 0.89 -46.63
N LEU A 575 -4.68 1.25 -45.62
CA LEU A 575 -3.25 0.91 -45.57
C LEU A 575 -2.97 -0.60 -45.62
N SER A 576 -3.68 -1.40 -44.83
CA SER A 576 -3.56 -2.87 -44.83
C SER A 576 -4.04 -3.50 -46.15
N GLY A 577 -5.04 -2.90 -46.80
CA GLY A 577 -5.49 -3.29 -48.14
C GLY A 577 -4.46 -2.93 -49.23
N LEU A 578 -3.85 -1.74 -49.13
CA LEU A 578 -2.80 -1.29 -50.05
C LEU A 578 -1.57 -2.20 -49.98
N TYR A 579 -1.15 -2.59 -48.78
CA TYR A 579 -0.06 -3.55 -48.57
C TYR A 579 -0.38 -4.92 -49.20
N GLY A 580 -1.60 -5.42 -49.02
CA GLY A 580 -2.06 -6.66 -49.65
C GLY A 580 -2.08 -6.60 -51.19
N VAL A 581 -2.53 -5.48 -51.76
CA VAL A 581 -2.51 -5.24 -53.23
C VAL A 581 -1.08 -5.14 -53.77
N LEU A 582 -0.17 -4.47 -53.04
CA LEU A 582 1.22 -4.28 -53.46
C LEU A 582 2.00 -5.60 -53.40
N GLN A 583 1.76 -6.43 -52.38
CA GLN A 583 2.26 -7.81 -52.32
C GLN A 583 1.67 -8.69 -53.43
N ALA A 584 0.39 -8.56 -53.77
CA ALA A 584 -0.22 -9.29 -54.87
C ALA A 584 0.36 -8.88 -56.24
N PHE A 585 0.64 -7.59 -56.45
CA PHE A 585 1.28 -7.08 -57.67
C PHE A 585 2.72 -7.55 -57.85
N LEU A 586 3.49 -7.65 -56.74
CA LEU A 586 4.85 -8.20 -56.75
C LEU A 586 4.87 -9.74 -56.83
N GLY A 587 3.82 -10.41 -56.36
CA GLY A 587 3.76 -11.87 -56.21
C GLY A 587 3.33 -12.66 -57.45
N GLY A 588 2.71 -12.04 -58.46
CA GLY A 588 2.40 -12.67 -59.76
C GLY A 588 1.30 -13.75 -59.78
N TYR A 589 0.70 -14.12 -58.64
CA TYR A 589 -0.31 -15.18 -58.56
C TYR A 589 -1.74 -14.68 -58.87
N TYR A 590 -2.12 -14.69 -60.16
CA TYR A 590 -3.52 -14.48 -60.56
C TYR A 590 -4.01 -15.36 -61.74
N LEU A 591 -3.61 -16.65 -61.78
CA LEU A 591 -4.14 -17.64 -62.72
C LEU A 591 -4.29 -19.03 -62.07
N LEU A 592 -5.52 -19.40 -61.66
CA LEU A 592 -5.94 -20.80 -61.52
C LEU A 592 -7.45 -20.96 -61.89
N PRO A 593 -7.90 -22.14 -62.40
CA PRO A 593 -9.17 -22.25 -63.11
C PRO A 593 -10.37 -22.70 -62.25
N LYS A 594 -11.59 -22.45 -62.76
CA LYS A 594 -12.85 -22.97 -62.18
C LYS A 594 -13.05 -24.47 -62.49
N THR A 595 -12.90 -25.36 -61.50
CA THR A 595 -13.67 -26.62 -61.45
C THR A 595 -13.69 -27.28 -60.05
N GLN A 596 -14.76 -28.03 -59.76
CA GLN A 596 -14.92 -29.03 -58.68
C GLN A 596 -14.63 -28.64 -57.20
N VAL A 597 -15.63 -28.02 -56.53
CA VAL A 597 -15.79 -28.11 -55.05
C VAL A 597 -17.25 -28.42 -54.63
N SER A 598 -18.11 -28.87 -55.56
CA SER A 598 -19.54 -29.12 -55.28
C SER A 598 -19.84 -30.50 -54.66
N SER A 599 -18.88 -31.44 -54.65
CA SER A 599 -19.07 -32.81 -54.16
C SER A 599 -18.84 -32.97 -52.66
N LYS A 600 -17.85 -32.28 -52.08
CA LYS A 600 -17.42 -32.48 -50.67
C LYS A 600 -18.36 -31.93 -49.60
N ILE A 601 -19.31 -31.06 -49.95
CA ILE A 601 -20.24 -30.45 -48.98
C ILE A 601 -21.39 -31.42 -48.61
N ARG A 602 -21.66 -32.45 -49.41
CA ARG A 602 -22.85 -33.31 -49.24
C ARG A 602 -22.66 -34.44 -48.22
N SER A 603 -21.44 -34.95 -47.99
CA SER A 603 -21.19 -36.11 -47.12
C SER A 603 -20.89 -35.79 -45.64
N LEU A 604 -21.18 -34.58 -45.19
CA LEU A 604 -20.94 -34.13 -43.79
C LEU A 604 -22.24 -33.86 -43.01
N LYS A 605 -23.42 -34.08 -43.61
CA LYS A 605 -24.71 -34.01 -42.89
C LYS A 605 -25.18 -35.35 -42.35
N ASP A 606 -24.80 -36.46 -42.97
CA ASP A 606 -25.30 -37.82 -42.62
C ASP A 606 -24.50 -38.48 -41.48
N ARG A 607 -23.96 -37.68 -40.55
CA ARG A 607 -23.22 -38.13 -39.35
C ARG A 607 -23.57 -37.37 -38.06
N VAL A 608 -24.73 -36.70 -38.03
CA VAL A 608 -25.36 -36.20 -36.80
C VAL A 608 -26.85 -36.54 -36.84
N ASN A 609 -27.13 -37.80 -36.54
CA ASN A 609 -28.40 -38.39 -36.09
C ASN A 609 -28.03 -39.64 -35.26
#